data_AF-A0A7C0YSD8-F1
#
_entry.id   AF-A0A7C0YSD8-F1
#
_cell.length_a   1.000
_cell.length_b   1.000
_cell.length_c   1.000
_cell.angle_alpha   90.00
_cell.angle_beta   90.00
_cell.angle_gamma   90.00
#
_symmetry.space_group_name_H-M   'P 1'
#
loop_
_entity.id
_entity.type
_entity.pdbx_description
1 polymer ?
#
loop_
_entity_poly.entity_id
_entity_poly.type
_entity_poly.pdbx_seq_one_letter_code
_entity_poly.pdbx_strand_id
1 'polypeptide(L)'
;MLVASGVSRYGMAEGFLEAGCKVLFGDMMFSLGIPIPIYRHSSFLLLASIIVPIARRLPYKWLYPTGESQEKVEPKYEKYYKWADVIAGDFLYIKKHMPEDLTGKIVFTNTTTLEDRDFLRKRGVKLLVTTTPEFDGRTFGTNVMEAVICAYTGKKPEELTEKDYYDLIDELNIKPNIIEL
;
A
#
# COMPACT_ATOMS: atom_id res chain seq x y z
N MET A 1 -2.05 -9.38 9.89
CA MET A 1 -1.60 -8.39 8.89
C MET A 1 -2.18 -7.01 9.22
N LEU A 2 -1.38 -5.97 9.05
CA LEU A 2 -1.80 -4.57 9.15
C LEU A 2 -1.91 -3.98 7.74
N VAL A 3 -3.06 -3.41 7.36
CA VAL A 3 -3.17 -2.50 6.21
C VAL A 3 -3.22 -1.07 6.74
N ALA A 4 -2.19 -0.28 6.49
CA ALA A 4 -2.07 1.07 7.06
C ALA A 4 -3.24 1.99 6.66
N SER A 5 -3.69 1.90 5.40
CA SER A 5 -4.98 2.47 4.95
C SER A 5 -5.66 1.51 3.98
N GLY A 6 -6.76 0.91 4.41
CA GLY A 6 -7.58 0.02 3.60
C GLY A 6 -8.39 0.78 2.56
N VAL A 7 -8.82 2.01 2.83
CA VAL A 7 -9.60 2.80 1.86
C VAL A 7 -8.77 3.12 0.61
N SER A 8 -7.49 3.48 0.78
CA SER A 8 -6.62 3.84 -0.34
C SER A 8 -6.05 2.63 -1.09
N ARG A 9 -6.04 1.44 -0.47
CA ARG A 9 -5.48 0.20 -1.01
C ARG A 9 -6.43 -0.98 -0.80
N TYR A 10 -7.70 -0.78 -1.15
CA TYR A 10 -8.75 -1.78 -0.87
C TYR A 10 -8.49 -3.11 -1.56
N GLY A 11 -8.12 -3.12 -2.84
CA GLY A 11 -7.82 -4.36 -3.56
C GLY A 11 -6.67 -5.16 -2.93
N MET A 12 -5.68 -4.49 -2.33
CA MET A 12 -4.64 -5.15 -1.55
C MET A 12 -5.23 -5.82 -0.30
N ALA A 13 -6.04 -5.09 0.47
CA ALA A 13 -6.69 -5.62 1.66
C ALA A 13 -7.62 -6.81 1.34
N GLU A 14 -8.36 -6.73 0.23
CA GLU A 14 -9.26 -7.77 -0.26
C GLU A 14 -8.49 -9.05 -0.63
N GLY A 15 -7.41 -8.96 -1.40
CA GLY A 15 -6.60 -10.13 -1.74
C GLY A 15 -6.05 -10.86 -0.51
N PHE A 16 -5.71 -10.13 0.55
CA PHE A 16 -5.30 -10.75 1.82
C PHE A 16 -6.45 -11.36 2.61
N LEU A 17 -7.66 -10.77 2.57
CA LEU A 17 -8.85 -11.39 3.14
C LEU A 17 -9.19 -12.70 2.42
N GLU A 18 -9.12 -12.72 1.10
CA GLU A 18 -9.35 -13.91 0.26
C GLU A 18 -8.31 -15.00 0.55
N ALA A 19 -7.06 -14.62 0.80
CA ALA A 19 -6.01 -15.53 1.26
C ALA A 19 -6.21 -16.01 2.72
N GLY A 20 -7.31 -15.65 3.39
CA GLY A 20 -7.64 -16.08 4.75
C GLY A 20 -6.86 -15.35 5.85
N CYS A 21 -6.22 -14.22 5.53
CA CYS A 21 -5.43 -13.48 6.50
C CYS A 21 -6.32 -12.74 7.50
N LYS A 22 -5.88 -12.70 8.77
CA LYS A 22 -6.44 -11.77 9.75
C LYS A 22 -5.93 -10.35 9.44
N VAL A 23 -6.79 -9.55 8.82
CA VAL A 23 -6.50 -8.16 8.43
C VAL A 23 -6.94 -7.19 9.52
N LEU A 24 -6.07 -6.25 9.87
CA LEU A 24 -6.39 -5.06 10.63
C LEU A 24 -6.36 -3.86 9.69
N PHE A 25 -7.48 -3.15 9.59
CA PHE A 25 -7.62 -1.91 8.84
C PHE A 25 -7.19 -0.73 9.71
N GLY A 26 -6.16 -0.03 9.28
CA GLY A 26 -5.50 1.04 10.02
C GLY A 26 -6.14 2.42 9.88
N ASP A 27 -7.17 2.59 9.05
CA ASP A 27 -7.70 3.89 8.63
C ASP A 27 -8.14 4.78 9.82
N MET A 28 -8.81 4.21 10.82
CA MET A 28 -9.19 4.98 12.02
C MET A 28 -7.98 5.52 12.76
N MET A 29 -6.92 4.73 12.84
CA MET A 29 -5.73 5.04 13.62
C MET A 29 -4.80 5.98 12.87
N PHE A 30 -4.39 5.60 11.66
CA PHE A 30 -3.40 6.36 10.91
C PHE A 30 -4.02 7.53 10.15
N SER A 31 -5.27 7.44 9.68
CA SER A 31 -5.91 8.51 8.91
C SER A 31 -6.65 9.50 9.80
N LEU A 32 -7.35 9.00 10.82
CA LEU A 32 -8.18 9.84 11.70
C LEU A 32 -7.57 10.08 13.09
N GLY A 33 -6.48 9.40 13.47
CA GLY A 33 -5.90 9.55 14.80
C GLY A 33 -6.72 8.92 15.93
N ILE A 34 -7.74 8.12 15.60
CA ILE A 34 -8.65 7.49 16.55
C ILE A 34 -8.13 6.08 16.88
N PRO A 35 -7.81 5.75 18.15
CA PRO A 35 -7.14 4.51 18.54
C PRO A 35 -8.02 3.23 18.50
N ILE A 36 -8.91 3.11 17.52
CA ILE A 36 -9.87 2.00 17.38
C ILE A 36 -9.41 1.06 16.26
N PRO A 37 -9.00 -0.19 16.57
CA PRO A 37 -8.63 -1.16 15.54
C PRO A 37 -9.88 -1.80 14.92
N ILE A 38 -9.85 -2.01 13.59
CA ILE A 38 -10.93 -2.69 12.87
C ILE A 38 -10.38 -3.97 12.25
N TYR A 39 -11.00 -5.11 12.57
CA TYR A 39 -10.61 -6.42 12.00
C TYR A 39 -11.69 -7.05 11.12
N ARG A 40 -12.95 -6.61 11.26
CA ARG A 40 -14.07 -7.15 10.51
C ARG A 40 -14.23 -6.36 9.21
N HIS A 41 -14.22 -7.07 8.08
CA HIS A 41 -14.40 -6.48 6.76
C HIS A 41 -15.73 -5.72 6.63
N SER A 42 -16.84 -6.27 7.14
CA SER A 42 -18.14 -5.59 7.13
C SER A 42 -18.15 -4.28 7.94
N SER A 43 -17.47 -4.24 9.10
CA SER A 43 -17.33 -3.02 9.90
C SER A 43 -16.47 -1.98 9.17
N PHE A 44 -15.42 -2.41 8.49
CA PHE A 44 -14.60 -1.53 7.65
C PHE A 44 -15.43 -0.92 6.51
N LEU A 45 -16.20 -1.72 5.77
CA LEU A 45 -17.04 -1.24 4.66
C LEU A 45 -18.10 -0.23 5.14
N LEU A 46 -18.75 -0.49 6.28
CA LEU A 46 -19.71 0.43 6.88
C LEU A 46 -19.07 1.76 7.26
N LEU A 47 -17.90 1.74 7.90
CA LEU A 47 -17.22 2.97 8.28
C LEU A 47 -16.71 3.73 7.06
N ALA A 48 -16.16 3.04 6.06
CA ALA A 48 -15.70 3.63 4.83
C ALA A 48 -16.84 4.34 4.07
N SER A 49 -18.04 3.74 4.00
CA SER A 49 -19.19 4.36 3.31
C SER A 49 -19.66 5.67 3.96
N ILE A 50 -19.42 5.84 5.27
CA ILE A 50 -19.73 7.06 6.02
C ILE A 50 -18.59 8.09 5.90
N ILE A 51 -17.35 7.65 6.09
CA ILE A 51 -16.18 8.54 6.22
C ILE A 51 -15.74 9.06 4.85
N VAL A 52 -15.71 8.22 3.82
CA VAL A 52 -15.17 8.58 2.50
C VAL A 52 -15.89 9.77 1.84
N PRO A 53 -17.23 9.85 1.84
CA PRO A 53 -17.93 11.02 1.28
C PRO A 53 -17.60 12.33 1.98
N ILE A 54 -17.33 12.29 3.28
CA ILE A 54 -16.91 13.45 4.08
C ILE A 54 -15.47 13.80 3.76
N ALA A 55 -14.58 12.80 3.80
CA ALA A 55 -13.16 12.96 3.53
C ALA A 55 -12.89 13.55 2.14
N ARG A 56 -13.64 13.13 1.10
CA ARG A 56 -13.51 13.68 -0.27
C ARG A 56 -13.74 15.19 -0.37
N ARG A 57 -14.36 15.82 0.63
CA ARG A 57 -14.58 17.28 0.69
C ARG A 57 -13.47 18.03 1.44
N LEU A 58 -12.54 17.32 2.08
CA LEU A 58 -11.42 17.91 2.81
C LEU A 58 -10.25 18.22 1.87
N PRO A 59 -9.37 19.16 2.24
CA PRO A 59 -8.14 19.42 1.48
C PRO A 59 -7.28 18.17 1.38
N TYR A 60 -6.78 17.85 0.18
CA TYR A 60 -5.97 16.66 -0.09
C TYR A 60 -4.80 16.46 0.89
N LYS A 61 -4.11 17.56 1.24
CA LYS A 61 -2.99 17.63 2.19
C LYS A 61 -3.33 17.14 3.62
N TRP A 62 -4.60 17.02 3.98
CA TRP A 62 -5.01 16.47 5.28
C TRP A 62 -5.17 14.95 5.25
N LEU A 63 -5.44 14.38 4.08
CA LEU A 63 -5.64 12.95 3.91
C LEU A 63 -4.33 12.23 3.58
N TYR A 64 -3.44 12.90 2.83
CA TYR A 64 -2.19 12.32 2.36
C TYR A 64 -0.99 13.14 2.84
N PRO A 65 0.10 12.48 3.28
CA PRO A 65 1.35 13.16 3.55
C PRO A 65 1.85 13.79 2.24
N THR A 66 2.11 15.09 2.25
CA THR A 66 2.56 15.87 1.09
C THR A 66 3.69 16.81 1.52
N GLY A 67 4.63 17.09 0.60
CA GLY A 67 5.80 17.93 0.86
C GLY A 67 6.68 17.40 2.00
N GLU A 68 7.22 18.30 2.82
CA GLU A 68 8.14 17.97 3.93
C GLU A 68 7.59 16.96 4.95
N SER A 69 6.25 16.82 5.04
CA SER A 69 5.64 15.83 5.92
C SER A 69 5.88 14.38 5.51
N GLN A 70 6.36 14.14 4.29
CA GLN A 70 6.77 12.81 3.79
C GLN A 70 8.16 12.40 4.30
N GLU A 71 9.01 13.35 4.67
CA GLU A 71 10.38 13.08 5.12
C GLU A 71 10.46 12.73 6.60
N LYS A 72 9.47 13.15 7.39
CA LYS A 72 9.42 12.91 8.84
C LYS A 72 8.74 11.59 9.15
N VAL A 73 9.47 10.72 9.85
CA VAL A 73 8.94 9.49 10.44
C VAL A 73 8.49 9.80 11.86
N GLU A 74 7.20 9.68 12.11
CA GLU A 74 6.56 9.85 13.42
C GLU A 74 5.88 8.54 13.82
N PRO A 75 6.60 7.64 14.52
CA PRO A 75 6.06 6.34 14.93
C PRO A 75 4.74 6.50 15.68
N LYS A 76 3.69 5.80 15.23
CA LYS A 76 2.38 5.79 15.87
C LYS A 76 1.81 4.39 15.88
N TYR A 77 1.08 4.07 16.95
CA TYR A 77 0.41 2.78 17.11
C TYR A 77 1.32 1.57 16.87
N GLU A 78 2.60 1.67 17.28
CA GLU A 78 3.65 0.66 17.03
C GLU A 78 3.24 -0.75 17.44
N LYS A 79 2.37 -0.89 18.45
CA LYS A 79 1.84 -2.19 18.88
C LYS A 79 1.21 -2.98 17.73
N TYR A 80 0.59 -2.32 16.74
CA TYR A 80 0.00 -3.02 15.59
C TYR A 80 1.01 -3.34 14.49
N TYR A 81 2.06 -2.53 14.34
CA TYR A 81 3.22 -2.88 13.50
C TYR A 81 3.92 -4.14 14.06
N LYS A 82 4.13 -4.19 15.38
CA LYS A 82 4.76 -5.33 16.06
C LYS A 82 3.87 -6.58 16.03
N TRP A 83 2.55 -6.41 16.20
CA TRP A 83 1.56 -7.50 16.13
C TRP A 83 1.49 -8.14 14.73
N ALA A 84 1.62 -7.36 13.66
CA ALA A 84 1.46 -7.86 12.31
C ALA A 84 2.73 -8.58 11.81
N ASP A 85 2.58 -9.70 11.11
CA ASP A 85 3.70 -10.34 10.38
C ASP A 85 3.96 -9.66 9.03
N VAL A 86 2.86 -9.21 8.40
CA VAL A 86 2.86 -8.47 7.13
C VAL A 86 2.27 -7.08 7.37
N ILE A 87 2.97 -6.05 6.89
CA ILE A 87 2.56 -4.65 6.91
C ILE A 87 2.32 -4.22 5.47
N ALA A 88 1.11 -3.80 5.16
CA ALA A 88 0.63 -3.58 3.81
C ALA A 88 0.07 -2.16 3.62
N GLY A 89 0.15 -1.63 2.40
CA GLY A 89 -0.42 -0.34 2.04
C GLY A 89 0.49 0.53 1.18
N ASP A 90 0.18 1.82 1.10
CA ASP A 90 1.02 2.81 0.44
C ASP A 90 2.32 3.04 1.21
N PHE A 91 3.47 3.00 0.51
CA PHE A 91 4.77 2.97 1.18
C PHE A 91 5.01 4.23 2.03
N LEU A 92 4.70 5.42 1.52
CA LEU A 92 4.89 6.67 2.26
C LEU A 92 4.01 6.70 3.52
N TYR A 93 2.81 6.16 3.40
CA TYR A 93 1.87 6.06 4.51
C TYR A 93 2.34 5.09 5.60
N ILE A 94 2.90 3.94 5.21
CA ILE A 94 3.54 2.99 6.12
C ILE A 94 4.76 3.65 6.78
N LYS A 95 5.68 4.20 5.96
CA LYS A 95 6.93 4.83 6.40
C LYS A 95 6.70 5.90 7.45
N LYS A 96 5.68 6.74 7.26
CA LYS A 96 5.35 7.85 8.18
C LYS A 96 5.16 7.39 9.62
N HIS A 97 4.60 6.20 9.85
CA HIS A 97 4.24 5.71 11.18
C HIS A 97 5.06 4.50 11.63
N MET A 98 6.08 4.14 10.86
CA MET A 98 6.91 2.97 11.05
C MET A 98 7.74 3.09 12.34
N PRO A 99 7.78 2.07 13.22
CA PRO A 99 8.73 2.01 14.33
C PRO A 99 10.18 1.82 13.84
N GLU A 100 11.16 2.01 14.72
CA GLU A 100 12.57 1.76 14.41
C GLU A 100 12.92 0.27 14.27
N ASP A 101 12.12 -0.63 14.83
CA ASP A 101 12.35 -2.08 14.76
C ASP A 101 11.14 -2.79 14.14
N LEU A 102 11.40 -3.41 12.99
CA LEU A 102 10.52 -4.29 12.24
C LEU A 102 11.23 -5.62 11.92
N THR A 103 12.11 -6.08 12.81
CA THR A 103 12.88 -7.30 12.63
C THR A 103 11.99 -8.48 12.24
N GLY A 104 12.31 -9.10 11.11
CA GLY A 104 11.62 -10.30 10.63
C GLY A 104 10.27 -10.04 9.93
N LYS A 105 9.82 -8.79 9.84
CA LYS A 105 8.53 -8.45 9.21
C LYS A 105 8.61 -8.42 7.69
N ILE A 106 7.44 -8.55 7.06
CA ILE A 106 7.25 -8.39 5.62
C ILE A 106 6.56 -7.05 5.35
N VAL A 107 7.08 -6.28 4.41
CA VAL A 107 6.42 -5.06 3.90
C VAL A 107 5.88 -5.35 2.50
N PHE A 108 4.57 -5.18 2.31
CA PHE A 108 3.88 -5.35 1.03
C PHE A 108 3.34 -3.99 0.55
N THR A 109 3.85 -3.45 -0.54
CA THR A 109 3.57 -2.06 -0.91
C THR A 109 3.53 -1.82 -2.42
N ASN A 110 3.33 -0.57 -2.83
CA ASN A 110 3.25 -0.14 -4.22
C ASN A 110 4.61 0.32 -4.77
N THR A 111 5.11 1.45 -4.26
CA THR A 111 6.25 2.16 -4.86
C THR A 111 7.38 2.31 -3.86
N THR A 112 8.59 1.96 -4.27
CA THR A 112 9.81 2.08 -3.48
C THR A 112 10.97 2.51 -4.37
N THR A 113 11.96 3.17 -3.75
CA THR A 113 13.29 3.43 -4.35
C THR A 113 14.38 2.60 -3.66
N LEU A 114 15.63 2.73 -4.10
CA LEU A 114 16.78 2.12 -3.42
C LEU A 114 16.97 2.67 -2.00
N GLU A 115 16.77 3.97 -1.80
CA GLU A 115 16.86 4.60 -0.47
C GLU A 115 15.81 4.05 0.49
N ASP A 116 14.61 3.76 -0.02
CA ASP A 116 13.55 3.15 0.75
C ASP A 116 13.88 1.71 1.16
N ARG A 117 14.58 0.95 0.30
CA ARG A 117 15.07 -0.40 0.65
C ARG A 117 16.12 -0.35 1.73
N ASP A 118 17.07 0.58 1.63
CA ASP A 118 18.08 0.78 2.67
C ASP A 118 17.45 1.22 4.00
N PHE A 119 16.43 2.08 3.93
CA PHE A 119 15.64 2.48 5.08
C PHE A 119 14.94 1.29 5.76
N LEU A 120 14.35 0.39 4.98
CA LEU A 120 13.69 -0.82 5.46
C LEU A 120 14.69 -1.84 6.04
N ARG A 121 15.82 -2.05 5.36
CA ARG A 121 16.91 -2.94 5.83
C ARG A 121 17.44 -2.51 7.18
N LYS A 122 17.67 -1.22 7.38
CA LYS A 122 18.12 -0.66 8.67
C LYS A 122 17.15 -0.92 9.83
N ARG A 123 15.86 -1.16 9.54
CA ARG A 123 14.82 -1.50 10.51
C ARG A 123 14.60 -3.01 10.66
N GLY A 124 15.40 -3.85 9.99
CA GLY A 124 15.32 -5.31 10.10
C GLY A 124 14.18 -5.97 9.34
N VAL A 125 13.52 -5.26 8.41
CA VAL A 125 12.50 -5.87 7.54
C VAL A 125 13.16 -6.99 6.75
N LYS A 126 12.52 -8.17 6.75
CA LYS A 126 13.08 -9.39 6.13
C LYS A 126 12.77 -9.45 4.63
N LEU A 127 11.56 -9.06 4.26
CA LEU A 127 11.06 -9.20 2.90
C LEU A 127 10.29 -7.95 2.49
N LEU A 128 10.64 -7.39 1.33
CA LEU A 128 9.87 -6.36 0.65
C LEU A 128 9.19 -6.99 -0.56
N VAL A 129 7.88 -6.79 -0.65
CA VAL A 129 7.06 -7.17 -1.81
C VAL A 129 6.45 -5.91 -2.40
N THR A 130 6.61 -5.69 -3.70
CA THR A 130 5.93 -4.61 -4.41
C THR A 130 4.94 -5.14 -5.42
N THR A 131 3.77 -4.50 -5.53
CA THR A 131 2.70 -4.93 -6.44
C THR A 131 3.08 -4.90 -7.92
N THR A 132 4.11 -4.14 -8.26
CA THR A 132 4.60 -3.95 -9.63
C THR A 132 6.09 -4.30 -9.71
N PRO A 133 6.58 -4.63 -10.92
CA PRO A 133 7.99 -4.89 -11.14
C PRO A 133 8.85 -3.65 -10.90
N GLU A 134 10.14 -3.89 -10.72
CA GLU A 134 11.16 -2.85 -10.63
C GLU A 134 11.69 -2.50 -12.02
N PHE A 135 11.83 -1.19 -12.26
CA PHE A 135 12.55 -0.64 -13.39
C PHE A 135 13.63 0.30 -12.86
N ASP A 136 14.89 -0.03 -13.11
CA ASP A 136 16.07 0.81 -12.78
C ASP A 136 16.09 1.27 -11.30
N GLY A 137 15.96 0.33 -10.36
CA GLY A 137 16.00 0.64 -8.93
C GLY A 137 14.71 1.20 -8.33
N ARG A 138 13.64 1.36 -9.12
CA ARG A 138 12.36 1.92 -8.67
C ARG A 138 11.17 1.07 -9.05
N THR A 139 10.20 0.98 -8.15
CA THR A 139 8.88 0.39 -8.45
C THR A 139 7.84 1.49 -8.59
N PHE A 140 6.95 1.33 -9.57
CA PHE A 140 5.99 2.37 -9.96
C PHE A 140 4.56 1.96 -9.63
N GLY A 141 3.68 2.96 -9.45
CA GLY A 141 2.28 2.69 -9.15
C GLY A 141 1.56 2.07 -10.35
N THR A 142 0.39 1.47 -10.09
CA THR A 142 -0.45 0.88 -11.14
C THR A 142 -0.77 1.85 -12.27
N ASN A 143 -0.98 3.13 -11.96
CA ASN A 143 -1.20 4.19 -12.95
C ASN A 143 -0.08 4.31 -13.99
N VAL A 144 1.18 4.11 -13.59
CA VAL A 144 2.32 4.12 -14.52
C VAL A 144 2.35 2.84 -15.32
N MET A 145 2.05 1.69 -14.70
CA MET A 145 1.97 0.41 -15.42
C MET A 145 0.86 0.42 -16.48
N GLU A 146 -0.30 0.99 -16.17
CA GLU A 146 -1.40 1.20 -17.12
C GLU A 146 -0.98 2.13 -18.26
N ALA A 147 -0.24 3.21 -17.96
CA ALA A 147 0.30 4.10 -18.99
C ALA A 147 1.31 3.39 -19.90
N VAL A 148 2.16 2.52 -19.35
CA VAL A 148 3.09 1.68 -20.14
C VAL A 148 2.30 0.74 -21.05
N ILE A 149 1.24 0.12 -20.55
CA ILE A 149 0.35 -0.74 -21.36
C ILE A 149 -0.31 0.05 -22.50
N CYS A 150 -0.84 1.25 -22.22
CA CYS A 150 -1.41 2.12 -23.26
C CYS A 150 -0.36 2.50 -24.31
N ALA A 151 0.85 2.87 -23.87
CA ALA A 151 1.94 3.23 -24.77
C ALA A 151 2.43 2.05 -25.63
N TYR A 152 2.51 0.85 -25.04
CA TYR A 152 2.91 -0.38 -25.73
C TYR A 152 1.89 -0.81 -26.80
N THR A 153 0.60 -0.73 -26.47
CA THR A 153 -0.48 -1.15 -27.38
C THR A 153 -0.89 -0.08 -28.39
N GLY A 154 -0.55 1.19 -28.14
CA GLY A 154 -1.04 2.34 -28.90
C GLY A 154 -2.54 2.63 -28.70
N LYS A 155 -3.20 1.90 -27.79
CA LYS A 155 -4.62 2.08 -27.45
C LYS A 155 -4.78 3.16 -26.38
N LYS A 156 -5.89 3.88 -26.42
CA LYS A 156 -6.30 4.77 -25.34
C LYS A 156 -6.91 3.97 -24.17
N PRO A 157 -6.93 4.52 -22.95
CA PRO A 157 -7.53 3.85 -21.80
C PRO A 157 -8.97 3.40 -22.02
N GLU A 158 -9.76 4.17 -22.78
CA GLU A 158 -11.17 3.86 -23.06
C GLU A 158 -11.35 2.68 -24.03
N GLU A 159 -10.29 2.27 -24.72
CA GLU A 159 -10.27 1.16 -25.67
C GLU A 159 -9.77 -0.15 -25.04
N LEU A 160 -9.32 -0.11 -23.78
CA LEU A 160 -8.81 -1.26 -23.03
C LEU A 160 -9.87 -1.77 -22.05
N THR A 161 -10.21 -3.05 -22.17
CA THR A 161 -11.08 -3.75 -21.22
C THR A 161 -10.25 -4.38 -20.09
N GLU A 162 -10.91 -4.78 -19.01
CA GLU A 162 -10.28 -5.53 -17.92
C GLU A 162 -9.58 -6.80 -18.42
N LYS A 163 -10.19 -7.50 -19.39
CA LYS A 163 -9.58 -8.67 -20.01
C LYS A 163 -8.29 -8.33 -20.76
N ASP A 164 -8.26 -7.22 -21.51
CA ASP A 164 -7.03 -6.77 -22.19
C ASP A 164 -5.90 -6.56 -21.19
N TYR A 165 -6.18 -5.99 -20.01
CA TYR A 165 -5.17 -5.82 -18.96
C TYR A 165 -4.65 -7.15 -18.43
N TYR A 166 -5.52 -8.12 -18.11
CA TYR A 166 -5.06 -9.42 -17.64
C TYR A 166 -4.25 -10.17 -18.70
N ASP A 167 -4.72 -10.19 -19.95
CA ASP A 167 -4.00 -10.83 -21.05
C ASP A 167 -2.59 -10.23 -21.22
N LEU A 168 -2.47 -8.89 -21.16
CA LEU A 168 -1.19 -8.19 -21.28
C LEU A 168 -0.30 -8.36 -20.05
N ILE A 169 -0.86 -8.42 -18.85
CA ILE A 169 -0.10 -8.72 -17.63
C ILE A 169 0.54 -10.10 -17.74
N ASP A 170 -0.21 -11.08 -18.24
CA ASP A 170 0.28 -12.44 -18.45
C ASP A 170 1.32 -12.50 -19.60
N GLU A 171 1.03 -11.87 -20.74
CA GLU A 171 1.92 -11.81 -21.91
C GLU A 171 3.26 -11.14 -21.58
N LEU A 172 3.21 -9.98 -20.91
CA LEU A 172 4.38 -9.22 -20.50
C LEU A 172 5.04 -9.79 -19.24
N ASN A 173 4.47 -10.85 -18.65
CA ASN A 173 4.93 -11.48 -17.42
C ASN A 173 5.14 -10.45 -16.29
N ILE A 174 4.20 -9.49 -16.18
CA ILE A 174 4.21 -8.47 -15.14
C ILE A 174 3.92 -9.16 -13.81
N LYS A 175 4.92 -9.22 -12.96
CA LYS A 175 4.85 -9.88 -11.66
C LYS A 175 5.16 -8.91 -10.53
N PRO A 176 4.66 -9.18 -9.31
CA PRO A 176 5.16 -8.53 -8.12
C PRO A 176 6.67 -8.74 -8.01
N ASN A 177 7.38 -7.73 -7.48
CA ASN A 177 8.78 -7.89 -7.12
C ASN A 177 8.89 -8.39 -5.69
N ILE A 178 9.78 -9.33 -5.42
CA ILE A 178 10.00 -9.92 -4.10
C ILE A 178 11.51 -9.83 -3.79
N ILE A 179 11.85 -9.07 -2.75
CA ILE A 179 13.23 -8.75 -2.39
C ILE A 179 13.47 -9.13 -0.93
N GLU A 180 14.47 -9.96 -0.68
CA GLU A 180 15.02 -10.14 0.68
C GLU A 180 15.90 -8.94 1.02
N LEU A 181 15.71 -8.36 2.21
CA LEU A 181 16.39 -7.15 2.65
C LEU A 181 17.46 -7.43 3.71
#